data_AF-A0A7S4BF21-F1
#
_entry.id   AF-A0A7S4BF21-F1
#
_cell.length_a   1.000
_cell.length_b   1.000
_cell.length_c   1.000
_cell.angle_alpha   90.00
_cell.angle_beta   90.00
_cell.angle_gamma   90.00
#
_symmetry.space_group_name_H-M   'P 1'
#
loop_
_entity.id
_entity.type
_entity.pdbx_description
1 polymer ?
#
loop_
_entity_poly.entity_id
_entity_poly.type
_entity_poly.pdbx_seq_one_letter_code
_entity_poly.pdbx_strand_id
1 'polypeptide(L)'
;AHVGARPPTQAHSQTPERGASLSLFLAEHRVVSVVFLQLRGLGARLCDVASATAAQRAVCRVQQVAGAHRAAVMRLIADDKGIRFLLACGVPGFAAADDAWRAVKVALRCTMELEWFGLSCKSGITSGRMFCGEAGSALRA
;
A
#
# COMPACT_ATOMS: atom_id res chain seq x y z
N ALA A 1 -53.06 -41.97 -14.23
CA ALA A 1 -51.91 -41.51 -13.43
C ALA A 1 -50.67 -41.53 -14.32
N HIS A 2 -50.34 -40.38 -14.95
CA HIS A 2 -49.11 -40.24 -15.74
C HIS A 2 -47.97 -39.86 -14.81
N VAL A 3 -47.02 -40.77 -14.60
CA VAL A 3 -45.78 -40.52 -13.85
C VAL A 3 -44.77 -39.91 -14.82
N GLY A 4 -44.48 -38.62 -14.63
CA GLY A 4 -43.47 -37.90 -15.41
C GLY A 4 -42.05 -38.31 -14.99
N ALA A 5 -41.24 -38.71 -15.95
CA ALA A 5 -39.82 -38.99 -15.76
C ALA A 5 -39.04 -37.68 -15.50
N ARG A 6 -38.29 -37.64 -14.39
CA ARG A 6 -37.33 -36.56 -14.08
C ARG A 6 -36.07 -36.74 -14.93
N PRO A 7 -35.55 -35.69 -15.60
CA PRO A 7 -34.28 -35.80 -16.32
C PRO A 7 -33.09 -35.86 -15.35
N PRO A 8 -31.96 -36.46 -15.77
CA PRO A 8 -30.78 -36.65 -14.92
C PRO A 8 -30.11 -35.32 -14.60
N THR A 9 -29.81 -35.13 -13.31
CA THR A 9 -29.03 -34.01 -12.78
C THR A 9 -27.63 -34.07 -13.34
N GLN A 10 -27.24 -33.06 -14.14
CA GLN A 10 -25.86 -32.94 -14.62
C GLN A 10 -24.94 -32.73 -13.43
N ALA A 11 -24.09 -33.74 -13.16
CA ALA A 11 -22.98 -33.59 -12.25
C ALA A 11 -21.98 -32.61 -12.88
N HIS A 12 -21.92 -31.39 -12.35
CA HIS A 12 -20.81 -30.48 -12.64
C HIS A 12 -19.53 -31.13 -12.12
N SER A 13 -18.76 -31.67 -13.05
CA SER A 13 -17.38 -32.08 -12.85
C SER A 13 -16.57 -30.86 -12.45
N GLN A 14 -16.44 -30.65 -11.14
CA GLN A 14 -15.51 -29.68 -10.56
C GLN A 14 -14.10 -30.10 -10.99
N THR A 15 -13.61 -29.43 -12.02
CA THR A 15 -12.22 -29.50 -12.44
C THR A 15 -11.42 -28.80 -11.33
N PRO A 16 -10.32 -29.39 -10.81
CA PRO A 16 -9.56 -28.75 -9.75
C PRO A 16 -9.00 -27.43 -10.28
N GLU A 17 -9.33 -26.32 -9.62
CA GLU A 17 -8.80 -24.97 -9.87
C GLU A 17 -7.27 -25.00 -9.77
N ARG A 18 -6.60 -25.31 -10.88
CA ARG A 18 -5.14 -25.21 -11.03
C ARG A 18 -4.79 -23.73 -11.12
N GLY A 19 -4.69 -23.08 -9.96
CA GLY A 19 -4.23 -21.71 -9.87
C GLY A 19 -4.65 -21.06 -8.57
N ALA A 20 -4.14 -21.54 -7.43
CA ALA A 20 -4.11 -20.67 -6.24
C ALA A 20 -3.37 -19.39 -6.67
N SER A 21 -4.09 -18.27 -6.73
CA SER A 21 -3.50 -17.00 -7.14
C SER A 21 -2.36 -16.67 -6.17
N LEU A 22 -1.32 -16.00 -6.66
CA LEU A 22 -0.22 -15.48 -5.82
C LEU A 22 -0.76 -14.72 -4.59
N SER A 23 -1.95 -14.12 -4.73
CA SER A 23 -2.74 -13.45 -3.69
C SER A 23 -2.96 -14.29 -2.44
N LEU A 24 -3.34 -15.57 -2.57
CA LEU A 24 -3.56 -16.47 -1.43
C LEU A 24 -2.25 -16.85 -0.76
N PHE A 25 -1.14 -16.87 -1.52
CA PHE A 25 0.19 -17.17 -0.99
C PHE A 25 0.84 -16.00 -0.25
N LEU A 26 0.31 -14.78 -0.42
CA LEU A 26 0.79 -13.55 0.22
C LEU A 26 -0.03 -13.12 1.43
N ALA A 27 -1.12 -13.84 1.74
CA ALA A 27 -2.01 -13.56 2.86
C ALA A 27 -1.41 -14.06 4.19
N GLU A 28 -0.75 -13.18 4.95
CA GLU A 28 -0.14 -13.56 6.23
C GLU A 28 -0.28 -12.49 7.31
N HIS A 29 -0.24 -12.91 8.58
CA HIS A 29 -0.04 -11.99 9.71
C HIS A 29 1.44 -11.96 10.07
N ARG A 30 2.07 -10.79 10.00
CA ARG A 30 3.49 -10.63 10.32
C ARG A 30 3.77 -9.32 11.03
N VAL A 31 4.93 -9.23 11.67
CA VAL A 31 5.41 -7.97 12.23
C VAL A 31 5.89 -7.06 11.11
N VAL A 32 5.28 -5.89 10.96
CA VAL A 32 5.67 -4.86 10.02
C VAL A 32 5.97 -3.56 10.75
N SER A 33 6.76 -2.69 10.13
CA SER A 33 6.99 -1.33 10.62
C SER A 33 6.44 -0.32 9.62
N VAL A 34 5.51 0.50 10.08
CA VAL A 34 4.71 1.39 9.25
C VAL A 34 5.09 2.84 9.50
N VAL A 35 5.20 3.62 8.43
CA VAL A 35 5.38 5.07 8.46
C VAL A 35 4.13 5.73 7.90
N PHE A 36 3.44 6.49 8.74
CA PHE A 36 2.41 7.43 8.34
C PHE A 36 3.08 8.77 8.04
N LEU A 37 3.12 9.19 6.79
CA LEU A 37 3.77 10.44 6.39
C LEU A 37 2.73 11.42 5.84
N GLN A 38 2.68 12.64 6.38
CA GLN A 38 1.86 13.74 5.88
C GLN A 38 2.74 14.81 5.26
N LEU A 39 2.51 15.15 3.99
CA LEU A 39 3.17 16.27 3.33
C LEU A 39 2.57 17.60 3.79
N ARG A 40 3.41 18.62 3.90
CA ARG A 40 3.07 19.98 4.32
C ARG A 40 3.79 20.99 3.44
N GLY A 41 3.21 22.19 3.34
CA GLY A 41 3.75 23.26 2.48
C GLY A 41 3.26 23.21 1.04
N LEU A 42 2.42 22.24 0.68
CA LEU A 42 1.60 22.31 -0.53
C LEU A 42 0.43 23.25 -0.23
N GLY A 43 0.15 24.20 -1.12
CA GLY A 43 -0.92 25.19 -0.95
C GLY A 43 -2.28 24.56 -0.63
N ALA A 44 -3.20 25.34 -0.06
CA ALA A 44 -4.47 24.85 0.49
C ALA A 44 -5.37 24.10 -0.51
N ARG A 45 -5.17 24.31 -1.82
CA ARG A 45 -5.89 23.62 -2.89
C ARG A 45 -4.89 23.21 -3.97
N LEU A 46 -4.83 21.91 -4.28
CA LEU A 46 -4.04 21.35 -5.38
C LEU A 46 -4.75 21.56 -6.73
N CYS A 47 -5.25 22.77 -6.98
CA CYS A 47 -6.14 23.06 -8.11
C CYS A 47 -5.44 23.76 -9.27
N ASP A 48 -4.22 24.23 -9.07
CA ASP A 48 -3.40 24.88 -10.09
C ASP A 48 -2.23 23.99 -10.54
N VAL A 49 -1.70 24.27 -11.73
CA VAL A 49 -0.63 23.47 -12.34
C VAL A 49 0.65 23.51 -11.51
N ALA A 50 0.98 24.64 -10.89
CA ALA A 50 2.19 24.76 -10.09
C ALA A 50 2.09 23.93 -8.81
N SER A 51 0.96 23.97 -8.10
CA SER A 51 0.74 23.13 -6.90
C SER A 51 0.66 21.64 -7.23
N ALA A 52 0.02 21.26 -8.34
CA ALA A 52 0.02 19.88 -8.82
C ALA A 52 1.42 19.37 -9.19
N THR A 53 2.24 20.21 -9.85
CA THR A 53 3.63 19.88 -10.21
C THR A 53 4.50 19.73 -8.96
N ALA A 54 4.36 20.62 -7.97
CA ALA A 54 5.07 20.51 -6.70
C ALA A 54 4.69 19.22 -5.95
N ALA A 55 3.39 18.90 -5.91
CA ALA A 55 2.90 17.66 -5.30
C ALA A 55 3.46 16.41 -6.00
N GLN A 56 3.47 16.38 -7.34
CA GLN A 56 4.03 15.27 -8.10
C GLN A 56 5.52 15.07 -7.79
N ARG A 57 6.31 16.15 -7.75
CA ARG A 57 7.74 16.08 -7.41
C ARG A 57 7.96 15.52 -5.99
N ALA A 58 7.15 15.96 -5.04
CA ALA A 58 7.20 15.47 -3.67
C ALA A 58 6.83 13.97 -3.59
N VAL A 59 5.76 13.56 -4.27
CA VAL A 59 5.30 12.17 -4.33
C VAL A 59 6.38 11.27 -4.93
N CYS A 60 6.95 11.66 -6.07
CA CYS A 60 8.04 10.93 -6.69
C CYS A 60 9.25 10.82 -5.76
N ARG A 61 9.57 11.88 -5.00
CA ARG A 61 10.68 11.81 -4.04
C ARG A 61 10.42 10.82 -2.91
N VAL A 62 9.22 10.81 -2.35
CA VAL A 62 8.83 9.84 -1.32
C VAL A 62 8.90 8.41 -1.86
N GLN A 63 8.41 8.18 -3.09
CA GLN A 63 8.49 6.87 -3.76
C GLN A 63 9.95 6.41 -3.98
N GLN A 64 10.83 7.31 -4.41
CA GLN A 64 12.27 7.01 -4.57
C GLN A 64 12.92 6.64 -3.23
N VAL A 65 12.65 7.40 -2.17
CA VAL A 65 13.17 7.10 -0.82
C VAL A 65 12.64 5.74 -0.34
N ALA A 66 11.35 5.47 -0.54
CA ALA A 66 10.75 4.19 -0.18
C ALA A 66 11.43 3.03 -0.91
N GLY A 67 11.62 3.15 -2.24
CA GLY A 67 12.32 2.16 -3.05
C GLY A 67 13.76 1.91 -2.61
N ALA A 68 14.52 2.98 -2.35
CA ALA A 68 15.91 2.90 -1.88
C ALA A 68 16.06 2.18 -0.51
N HIS A 69 15.00 2.17 0.29
CA HIS A 69 14.96 1.52 1.59
C HIS A 69 14.11 0.24 1.62
N ARG A 70 13.69 -0.28 0.46
CA ARG A 70 12.84 -1.48 0.37
C ARG A 70 11.55 -1.37 1.20
N ALA A 71 11.01 -0.15 1.28
CA ALA A 71 9.71 0.13 1.86
C ALA A 71 8.66 0.18 0.74
N ALA A 72 7.49 -0.39 0.98
CA ALA A 72 6.40 -0.38 0.03
C ALA A 72 5.47 0.81 0.29
N VAL A 73 5.03 1.48 -0.78
CA VAL A 73 3.99 2.51 -0.70
C VAL A 73 2.63 1.80 -0.74
N MET A 74 1.98 1.71 0.41
CA MET A 74 0.72 0.96 0.56
C MET A 74 -0.50 1.80 0.20
N ARG A 75 -0.49 3.08 0.56
CA ARG A 75 -1.55 4.02 0.19
C ARG A 75 -0.97 5.40 -0.01
N LEU A 76 -1.54 6.12 -0.97
CA LEU A 76 -1.42 7.56 -1.14
C LEU A 76 -2.83 8.14 -1.14
N ILE A 77 -3.12 9.03 -0.19
CA ILE A 77 -4.42 9.66 -0.04
C ILE A 77 -4.21 11.17 -0.21
N ALA A 78 -5.00 11.79 -1.06
CA ALA A 78 -5.12 13.24 -1.17
C ALA A 78 -6.56 13.62 -0.86
N ASP A 79 -6.77 14.25 0.30
CA ASP A 79 -8.08 14.67 0.78
C ASP A 79 -8.01 16.08 1.41
N ASP A 80 -9.05 16.46 2.14
CA ASP A 80 -9.14 17.74 2.86
C ASP A 80 -8.08 17.90 3.98
N LYS A 81 -7.42 16.80 4.39
CA LYS A 81 -6.31 16.79 5.36
C LYS A 81 -4.94 16.83 4.66
N GLY A 82 -4.92 16.99 3.34
CA GLY A 82 -3.73 17.06 2.51
C GLY A 82 -3.26 15.70 2.00
N ILE A 83 -2.02 15.65 1.52
CA ILE A 83 -1.43 14.43 0.95
C ILE A 83 -0.78 13.59 2.05
N ARG A 84 -1.18 12.32 2.16
CA ARG A 84 -0.71 11.37 3.16
C ARG A 84 -0.32 10.04 2.54
N PHE A 85 0.79 9.48 3.03
CA PHE A 85 1.31 8.18 2.63
C PHE A 85 1.21 7.20 3.80
N LEU A 86 0.91 5.95 3.44
CA LEU A 86 1.13 4.79 4.27
C LEU A 86 2.30 4.01 3.66
N LEU A 87 3.45 4.00 4.32
CA LEU A 87 4.62 3.23 3.90
C LEU A 87 4.81 2.06 4.84
N ALA A 88 5.25 0.91 4.33
CA ALA A 88 5.49 -0.27 5.15
C ALA A 88 6.85 -0.91 4.84
N CYS A 89 7.65 -1.11 5.89
CA CYS A 89 8.82 -1.99 5.88
C CYS A 89 8.40 -3.33 6.47
N GLY A 90 8.92 -4.41 5.91
CA GLY A 90 8.53 -5.75 6.34
C GLY A 90 7.31 -6.30 5.62
N VAL A 91 6.91 -5.80 4.46
CA VAL A 91 5.87 -6.51 3.69
C VAL A 91 6.45 -7.78 3.06
N PRO A 92 5.63 -8.79 2.71
CA PRO A 92 6.09 -9.97 1.99
C PRO A 92 6.96 -9.61 0.77
N GLY A 93 8.06 -10.34 0.56
CA GLY A 93 9.06 -10.06 -0.48
C GLY A 93 10.10 -8.96 -0.14
N PHE A 94 9.81 -8.09 0.81
CA PHE A 94 10.72 -7.01 1.24
C PHE A 94 11.22 -7.15 2.68
N ALA A 95 10.70 -8.12 3.44
CA ALA A 95 11.02 -8.29 4.85
C ALA A 95 12.49 -8.60 5.14
N ALA A 96 12.98 -8.03 6.25
CA ALA A 96 14.33 -8.24 6.76
C ALA A 96 14.38 -7.97 8.28
N ALA A 97 15.43 -8.42 8.95
CA ALA A 97 15.59 -8.20 10.40
C ALA A 97 15.63 -6.70 10.79
N ASP A 98 16.02 -5.81 9.87
CA ASP A 98 16.17 -4.38 10.11
C ASP A 98 14.93 -3.54 9.71
N ASP A 99 13.76 -4.14 9.56
CA ASP A 99 12.51 -3.48 9.13
C ASP A 99 12.18 -2.20 9.92
N ALA A 100 12.27 -2.24 11.25
CA ALA A 100 11.99 -1.09 12.10
C ALA A 100 13.00 0.05 11.89
N TRP A 101 14.28 -0.29 11.76
CA TRP A 101 15.34 0.67 11.46
C TRP A 101 15.14 1.31 10.09
N ARG A 102 14.75 0.53 9.07
CA ARG A 102 14.45 1.06 7.73
C ARG A 102 13.26 2.01 7.75
N ALA A 103 12.22 1.74 8.53
CA ALA A 103 11.09 2.65 8.68
C ALA A 103 11.52 4.03 9.24
N VAL A 104 12.40 4.04 10.26
CA VAL A 104 12.97 5.29 10.79
C VAL A 104 13.83 6.00 9.74
N LYS A 105 14.68 5.28 9.00
CA LYS A 105 15.49 5.85 7.92
C LYS A 105 14.64 6.47 6.81
N VAL A 106 13.54 5.81 6.42
CA VAL A 106 12.60 6.35 5.42
C VAL A 106 11.99 7.66 5.91
N ALA A 107 11.50 7.71 7.15
CA ALA A 107 10.91 8.93 7.71
C ALA A 107 11.92 10.09 7.76
N LEU A 108 13.14 9.81 8.23
CA LEU A 108 14.22 10.80 8.29
C LEU A 108 14.62 11.27 6.89
N ARG A 109 14.83 10.34 5.95
CA ARG A 109 15.25 10.69 4.60
C ARG A 109 14.18 11.46 3.86
N CYS A 110 12.91 11.10 3.98
CA CYS A 110 11.81 11.90 3.43
C CYS A 110 11.80 13.32 3.99
N THR A 111 12.03 13.49 5.30
CA THR A 111 12.08 14.83 5.93
C THR A 111 13.17 15.68 5.29
N MET A 112 14.41 15.16 5.25
CA MET A 112 15.55 15.87 4.66
C MET A 112 15.36 16.16 3.17
N GLU A 113 14.81 15.21 2.42
CA GLU A 113 14.68 15.31 0.96
C GLU A 113 13.55 16.24 0.52
N LEU A 114 12.49 16.35 1.31
CA LEU A 114 11.38 17.25 1.02
C LEU A 114 11.74 18.71 1.28
N GLU A 115 12.66 18.98 2.20
CA GLU A 115 13.18 20.34 2.47
C GLU A 115 13.83 20.97 1.23
N TRP A 116 14.48 20.17 0.36
CA TRP A 116 15.03 20.64 -0.92
C TRP A 116 13.98 21.19 -1.89
N PHE A 117 12.71 20.84 -1.68
CA PHE A 117 11.57 21.34 -2.45
C PHE A 117 10.82 22.48 -1.73
N GLY A 118 11.35 22.98 -0.61
CA GLY A 118 10.65 23.95 0.25
C GLY A 118 9.43 23.35 0.96
N LEU A 119 9.36 22.03 1.06
CA LEU A 119 8.27 21.29 1.70
C LEU A 119 8.74 20.74 3.05
N SER A 120 7.79 20.42 3.91
CA SER A 120 8.05 19.69 5.15
C SER A 120 7.13 18.49 5.24
N CYS A 121 7.38 17.60 6.19
CA CYS A 121 6.46 16.50 6.48
C CYS A 121 6.35 16.24 7.98
N LYS A 122 5.28 15.54 8.37
CA LYS A 122 5.17 14.90 9.68
C LYS A 122 5.13 13.40 9.49
N SER A 123 5.81 12.67 10.37
CA SER A 123 5.82 11.22 10.35
C SER A 123 5.38 10.64 11.70
N GLY A 124 4.56 9.59 11.64
CA GLY A 124 4.29 8.71 12.77
C GLY A 124 4.78 7.31 12.42
N ILE A 125 5.48 6.64 13.33
CA ILE A 125 6.07 5.32 13.10
C ILE A 125 5.56 4.35 14.15
N THR A 126 5.16 3.16 13.73
CA THR A 126 4.74 2.09 14.64
C THR A 126 5.13 0.73 14.09
N SER A 127 5.36 -0.24 14.97
CA SER A 127 5.67 -1.62 14.62
C SER A 127 4.72 -2.57 15.33
N GLY A 128 4.22 -3.58 14.62
CA GLY A 128 3.27 -4.51 15.19
C GLY A 128 2.85 -5.60 14.21
N ARG A 129 2.10 -6.59 14.71
CA ARG A 129 1.50 -7.63 13.87
C ARG A 129 0.39 -7.01 13.01
N MET A 130 0.49 -7.15 11.69
CA MET A 130 -0.52 -6.72 10.73
C MET A 130 -0.80 -7.84 9.73
N PHE A 131 -2.03 -7.86 9.22
CA PHE A 131 -2.38 -8.66 8.06
C PHE A 131 -1.81 -8.01 6.79
N CYS A 132 -1.11 -8.80 6.00
CA CYS A 132 -0.67 -8.45 4.65
C CYS A 132 -1.42 -9.36 3.68
N GLY A 133 -2.11 -8.79 2.69
CA GLY A 133 -2.89 -9.53 1.71
C GLY A 133 -3.80 -8.61 0.91
N GLU A 134 -4.35 -9.12 -0.18
CA GLU A 134 -5.37 -8.43 -0.99
C GLU A 134 -6.71 -8.39 -0.23
N ALA A 135 -7.46 -7.29 -0.35
CA ALA A 135 -8.70 -7.08 0.39
C ALA A 135 -9.78 -6.44 -0.49
N GLY A 136 -10.68 -7.28 -1.00
CA GLY A 136 -11.78 -6.83 -1.84
C GLY A 136 -12.54 -8.01 -2.45
N SER A 137 -13.28 -7.76 -3.53
CA SER A 137 -13.93 -8.83 -4.29
C SER A 137 -12.98 -9.38 -5.35
N ALA A 138 -13.30 -10.54 -5.93
CA ALA A 138 -12.55 -11.10 -7.05
C ALA A 138 -12.47 -10.15 -8.27
N LEU A 139 -13.43 -9.22 -8.42
CA LEU A 139 -13.44 -8.22 -9.49
C LEU A 139 -12.68 -6.93 -9.12
N ARG A 140 -12.49 -6.67 -7.82
CA ARG A 140 -11.85 -5.46 -7.30
C ARG A 140 -11.26 -5.74 -5.92
N ALA A 141 -9.99 -6.12 -5.92
CA ALA A 141 -9.15 -6.29 -4.74
C ALA A 141 -8.59 -4.96 -4.21
#